data_AF-A0AAU6SCF5-F1
#
_entry.id   AF-A0AAU6SCF5-F1
#
_cell.length_a   1.000
_cell.length_b   1.000
_cell.length_c   1.000
_cell.angle_alpha   90.00
_cell.angle_beta   90.00
_cell.angle_gamma   90.00
#
_symmetry.space_group_name_H-M   'P 1'
#
loop_
_entity.id
_entity.type
_entity.pdbx_description
1 polymer ?
#
loop_
_entity_poly.entity_id
_entity_poly.type
_entity_poly.pdbx_seq_one_letter_code
_entity_poly.pdbx_strand_id
1 'polypeptide(L)' 'MNDHDETGSTGMTDDEKRRDQLTSAPDAVESDADPRIDVTHHDGITRIHIRDDADVRPGDPTKEPPGR' A
#
# COMPACT_ATOMS: atom_id res chain seq x y z
N MET A 1 -7.20 17.54 -5.25
CA MET A 1 -6.09 17.21 -4.33
C MET A 1 -6.71 16.26 -3.32
N ASN A 2 -6.24 15.01 -3.24
CA ASN A 2 -6.78 14.04 -2.29
C ASN A 2 -6.12 14.33 -0.95
N ASP A 3 -6.70 15.26 -0.19
CA ASP A 3 -6.35 15.53 1.20
C ASP A 3 -6.86 14.36 2.06
N HIS A 4 -6.07 13.28 2.16
CA HIS A 4 -6.24 12.21 3.15
C HIS A 4 -5.42 12.53 4.42
N ASP A 5 -5.51 13.77 4.88
CA ASP A 5 -4.93 14.21 6.16
C ASP A 5 -6.04 14.24 7.23
N GLU A 6 -6.72 13.11 7.43
CA GLU A 6 -7.72 12.99 8.49
C GLU A 6 -7.06 12.46 9.76
N THR A 7 -6.76 13.37 10.71
CA THR A 7 -6.26 12.99 12.03
C THR A 7 -7.39 12.31 12.83
N GLY A 8 -7.48 10.98 12.71
CA GLY A 8 -8.42 10.14 13.44
C GLY A 8 -8.21 10.14 14.98
N SER A 9 -8.96 9.30 15.70
CA SER A 9 -9.00 9.24 17.17
C SER A 9 -7.65 9.06 17.90
N THR A 10 -6.57 8.73 17.19
CA THR A 10 -5.22 8.57 17.73
C THR A 10 -4.38 9.85 17.65
N GLY A 11 -4.88 10.90 17.01
CA GLY A 11 -4.14 12.16 16.78
C GLY A 11 -3.04 12.06 15.71
N MET A 12 -2.92 10.91 15.03
CA MET A 12 -1.97 10.67 13.95
C MET A 12 -2.65 10.85 12.58
N THR A 13 -1.90 11.36 11.60
CA THR A 13 -2.35 11.40 10.20
C THR A 13 -2.43 9.99 9.63
N ASP A 14 -3.14 9.81 8.52
CA ASP A 14 -3.24 8.48 7.89
C ASP A 14 -1.88 7.98 7.36
N ASP A 15 -0.99 8.91 6.99
CA ASP A 15 0.38 8.60 6.62
C ASP A 15 1.18 8.09 7.82
N GLU A 16 1.07 8.74 8.97
CA GLU A 16 1.74 8.32 10.20
C GLU A 16 1.24 6.96 10.70
N LYS A 17 -0.08 6.71 10.67
CA LYS A 17 -0.66 5.41 11.03
C LYS A 17 -0.17 4.30 10.11
N ARG A 18 -0.13 4.57 8.80
CA ARG A 18 0.34 3.59 7.82
C ARG A 18 1.82 3.26 8.02
N ARG A 19 2.64 4.28 8.27
CA ARG A 19 4.07 4.14 8.56
C ARG A 19 4.27 3.24 9.78
N ASP A 20 3.67 3.59 10.91
CA ASP A 20 3.75 2.83 12.16
C ASP A 20 3.28 1.38 11.99
N GLN A 21 2.13 1.18 11.33
CA GLN A 21 1.61 -0.16 11.06
C GLN A 21 2.59 -1.02 10.25
N LEU A 22 3.20 -0.45 9.20
CA LEU A 22 4.10 -1.19 8.31
C LEU A 22 5.48 -1.42 8.92
N THR A 23 5.94 -0.57 9.83
CA THR A 23 7.22 -0.73 10.54
C THR A 23 7.13 -1.51 11.85
N SER A 24 5.92 -1.84 12.32
CA SER A 24 5.71 -2.51 13.62
C SER A 24 6.13 -3.99 13.64
N ALA A 25 6.29 -4.62 12.47
CA ALA A 25 6.63 -6.03 12.37
C ALA A 25 8.11 -6.28 12.69
N PRO A 26 8.45 -7.42 13.32
CA PRO A 26 9.85 -7.85 13.44
C PRO A 26 10.46 -7.99 12.05
N ASP A 27 11.66 -7.45 11.87
CA ASP A 27 12.39 -7.34 10.59
C ASP A 27 11.82 -6.35 9.56
N ALA A 28 10.80 -5.55 9.90
CA ALA A 28 10.33 -4.49 9.02
C ALA A 28 11.38 -3.38 8.84
N VAL A 29 11.49 -2.88 7.61
CA VAL A 29 12.39 -1.78 7.26
C VAL A 29 11.60 -0.54 6.85
N GLU A 30 12.24 0.63 6.88
CA GLU A 30 11.62 1.90 6.47
C GLU A 30 11.02 1.86 5.06
N SER A 31 11.67 1.14 4.14
CA SER A 31 11.19 0.91 2.77
C SER A 31 9.88 0.12 2.70
N ASP A 32 9.48 -0.57 3.77
CA ASP A 32 8.19 -1.24 3.82
C ASP A 32 7.00 -0.29 3.84
N ALA A 33 7.24 0.94 4.29
CA ALA A 33 6.23 1.98 4.29
C ALA A 33 6.26 2.86 3.04
N ASP A 34 7.17 2.60 2.08
CA ASP A 34 7.19 3.33 0.83
C ASP A 34 5.92 3.05 0.01
N PRO A 35 5.35 4.05 -0.70
CA PRO A 35 4.16 3.84 -1.53
C PRO A 35 4.49 2.88 -2.68
N ARG A 36 3.89 1.68 -2.70
CA ARG A 36 4.12 0.66 -3.75
C ARG A 36 3.01 0.57 -4.80
N ILE A 37 1.92 1.32 -4.60
CA ILE A 37 0.70 1.21 -5.40
C ILE A 37 0.26 2.61 -5.83
N ASP A 38 0.04 2.79 -7.12
CA ASP A 38 -0.59 3.98 -7.68
C ASP A 38 -2.05 3.68 -8.00
N VAL A 39 -2.96 4.45 -7.42
CA VAL A 39 -4.39 4.33 -7.69
C VAL A 39 -4.82 5.45 -8.61
N THR A 40 -5.28 5.11 -9.81
CA THR A 40 -5.78 6.05 -10.80
C THR A 40 -7.27 5.86 -11.00
N HIS A 41 -8.01 6.96 -11.17
CA HIS A 41 -9.45 6.96 -11.40
C HIS A 41 -9.73 7.57 -12.76
N HIS A 42 -10.36 6.82 -13.67
CA HIS A 42 -10.74 7.30 -15.00
C HIS A 42 -12.05 6.66 -15.44
N ASP A 43 -12.98 7.44 -15.99
CA ASP A 43 -14.24 6.94 -16.56
C ASP A 43 -15.08 6.04 -15.63
N GLY A 44 -15.06 6.31 -14.32
CA GLY A 44 -15.72 5.47 -13.30
C GLY A 44 -14.97 4.16 -12.96
N ILE A 45 -13.78 3.97 -13.52
CA ILE A 45 -12.90 2.82 -13.30
C ILE A 45 -11.79 3.22 -12.34
N THR A 46 -11.67 2.48 -11.24
CA THR A 46 -10.50 2.54 -10.35
C THR A 46 -9.46 1.53 -10.84
N ARG A 47 -8.33 2.04 -11.34
CA ARG A 47 -7.21 1.22 -11.79
C ARG A 47 -6.07 1.30 -10.78
N ILE A 48 -5.69 0.13 -10.29
CA ILE A 48 -4.61 -0.08 -9.33
C ILE A 48 -3.38 -0.50 -10.13
N HIS A 49 -2.31 0.30 -10.08
CA HIS A 49 -1.02 -0.01 -10.67
C HIS A 49 -0.03 -0.39 -9.56
N ILE A 50 0.62 -1.55 -9.69
CA ILE A 50 1.68 -1.96 -8.77
C ILE A 50 2.99 -1.40 -9.33
N ARG A 51 3.69 -0.58 -8.56
CA ARG A 51 4.93 0.06 -8.99
C ARG A 51 6.02 -0.97 -9.26
N ASP A 52 6.98 -0.57 -10.10
CA ASP A 52 7.98 -1.51 -10.58
C ASP A 52 9.03 -1.91 -9.54
N ASP A 53 9.26 -1.01 -8.59
CA ASP A 53 10.16 -1.10 -7.46
C ASP A 53 9.53 -1.78 -6.22
N ALA A 54 8.32 -2.32 -6.34
CA ALA A 54 7.70 -3.07 -5.25
C ALA A 54 8.39 -4.44 -5.05
N ASP A 55 8.99 -4.65 -3.87
CA ASP A 55 9.65 -5.92 -3.50
C ASP A 55 8.72 -7.13 -3.51
N VAL A 56 7.44 -6.91 -3.18
CA VAL A 56 6.41 -7.96 -3.14
C VAL A 56 5.28 -7.56 -4.10
N ARG A 57 4.94 -8.46 -5.02
CA ARG A 57 3.84 -8.28 -5.97
C ARG A 57 2.73 -9.30 -5.74
N PRO A 58 1.46 -8.93 -5.98
CA PRO A 58 0.38 -9.90 -6.04
C PRO A 58 0.72 -11.01 -7.03
N GLY A 59 0.34 -12.24 -6.71
CA GLY A 59 0.50 -13.38 -7.62
C GLY A 59 -0.20 -13.11 -8.95
N ASP A 60 0.37 -13.64 -10.03
CA ASP A 60 -0.22 -13.55 -11.37
C ASP A 60 -1.58 -14.28 -11.37
N PRO A 61 -2.70 -13.58 -11.67
CA PRO A 61 -4.03 -14.19 -11.62
C PRO A 61 -4.23 -15.27 -12.67
N THR A 62 -3.35 -15.36 -13.67
CA THR A 62 -3.37 -16.41 -14.69
C THR A 62 -2.57 -17.65 -14.31
N LYS A 63 -1.81 -17.59 -13.21
CA LYS A 63 -1.03 -18.71 -12.69
C LYS A 63 -1.72 -19.29 -11.48
N GLU A 64 -1.89 -20.60 -11.47
CA GLU A 64 -2.33 -21.31 -10.26
C GLU A 64 -1.29 -21.04 -9.14
N PRO A 65 -1.73 -20.61 -7.94
CA PRO A 65 -0.81 -20.44 -6.84
C PRO A 65 -0.19 -21.80 -6.48
N PRO A 66 1.10 -21.86 -6.11
CA PRO A 66 1.71 -23.10 -5.66
C PRO A 66 0.90 -23.63 -4.47
N GLY A 67 0.48 -24.89 -4.55
CA GLY A 67 -0.34 -25.55 -3.54
C GLY A 67 0.25 -25.35 -2.14
N ARG A 68 -0.58 -24.85 -1.22
CA ARG A 68 -0.23 -24.51 0.16
C ARG A 68 0.03 -25.75 1.02
#